data_AF-A0A645JEQ4-F1
#
_entry.id   AF-A0A645JEQ4-F1
#
_cell.length_a   1.000
_cell.length_b   1.000
_cell.length_c   1.000
_cell.angle_alpha   90.00
_cell.angle_beta   90.00
_cell.angle_gamma   90.00
#
_symmetry.space_group_name_H-M   'P 1'
#
loop_
_entity.id
_entity.type
_entity.pdbx_description
1 polymer ?
#
loop_
_entity_poly.entity_id
_entity_poly.type
_entity_poly.pdbx_seq_one_letter_code
_entity_poly.pdbx_strand_id
1 'polypeptide(L)' 'MTQLDEDFIVDFDKIDYSTVAGFVFACINKIPYVGDQFDYDKLHFEIVDIDGNKIDKLLVTKKIKDVDEITGKFE' A
#
# COMPACT_ATOMS: atom_id res chain seq x y z
N MET A 1 -8.39 15.49 -7.08
CA MET A 1 -6.94 15.73 -7.06
C MET A 1 -6.36 14.78 -6.03
N THR A 2 -5.79 13.65 -6.46
CA THR A 2 -5.07 12.76 -5.56
C THR A 2 -3.70 13.39 -5.35
N GLN A 3 -3.52 14.14 -4.26
CA GLN A 3 -2.20 14.59 -3.86
C GLN A 3 -1.53 13.42 -3.15
N LEU A 4 -0.55 12.83 -3.81
CA LEU A 4 0.37 11.88 -3.22
C LEU A 4 1.72 12.60 -3.21
N ASP A 5 2.38 12.65 -2.05
CA ASP A 5 3.69 13.27 -1.87
C ASP A 5 4.70 12.70 -2.89
N GLU A 6 5.71 13.49 -3.27
CA GLU A 6 6.67 13.19 -4.35
C GLU A 6 7.42 11.84 -4.18
N ASP A 7 7.37 11.23 -3.00
CA ASP A 7 7.95 9.93 -2.67
C ASP A 7 7.11 8.72 -3.11
N PHE A 8 5.89 8.92 -3.62
CA PHE A 8 4.98 7.83 -4.01
C PHE A 8 4.77 7.79 -5.53
N ILE A 9 5.82 7.43 -6.26
CA ILE A 9 5.72 7.16 -7.71
C ILE A 9 5.24 5.72 -7.90
N VAL A 10 3.97 5.57 -8.28
CA VAL A 10 3.42 4.29 -8.73
C VAL A 10 3.64 4.17 -10.24
N ASP A 11 4.45 3.19 -10.63
CA ASP A 11 4.64 2.84 -12.04
C ASP A 11 3.43 2.02 -12.51
N PHE A 12 2.43 2.72 -13.07
CA PHE A 12 1.19 2.10 -13.55
C PHE A 12 1.40 1.17 -14.75
N ASP A 13 2.55 1.22 -15.44
CA ASP A 13 2.86 0.28 -16.54
C ASP A 13 3.34 -1.09 -16.01
N LYS A 14 3.74 -1.16 -14.72
CA LYS A 14 4.11 -2.41 -14.04
C LYS A 14 2.97 -3.03 -13.22
N ILE A 15 1.81 -2.40 -13.26
CA ILE A 15 0.68 -2.70 -12.39
C ILE A 15 -0.53 -3.04 -13.29
N ASP A 16 -1.05 -4.26 -13.17
CA ASP A 16 -2.21 -4.73 -13.95
C ASP A 16 -3.55 -4.08 -13.55
N TYR A 17 -3.54 -3.02 -12.73
CA TYR A 17 -4.72 -2.40 -12.15
C TYR A 17 -4.69 -0.87 -12.25
N SER A 18 -5.72 -0.30 -12.87
CA SER A 18 -5.80 1.15 -13.16
C SER A 18 -6.33 1.99 -11.98
N THR A 19 -6.61 1.38 -10.83
CA THR A 19 -7.16 2.07 -9.64
C THR A 19 -6.61 1.48 -8.35
N VAL A 20 -6.62 2.28 -7.29
CA VAL A 20 -6.28 1.86 -5.91
C VAL A 20 -7.19 0.70 -5.45
N ALA A 21 -8.46 0.70 -5.81
CA ALA A 21 -9.36 -0.41 -5.48
C ALA A 21 -8.91 -1.71 -6.15
N GLY A 22 -8.54 -1.66 -7.44
CA GLY A 22 -8.02 -2.82 -8.16
C GLY A 22 -6.74 -3.38 -7.54
N PHE A 23 -5.84 -2.50 -7.09
CA PHE A 23 -4.64 -2.89 -6.33
C PHE A 23 -5.00 -3.66 -5.05
N VAL A 24 -5.89 -3.10 -4.21
CA VAL A 24 -6.29 -3.72 -2.95
C VAL A 24 -6.89 -5.10 -3.18
N PHE A 25 -7.79 -5.24 -4.16
CA PHE A 25 -8.40 -6.54 -4.50
C PHE A 25 -7.36 -7.59 -4.92
N ALA A 26 -6.34 -7.19 -5.69
CA ALA A 26 -5.25 -8.07 -6.07
C ALA A 26 -4.41 -8.54 -4.86
N CYS A 27 -4.29 -7.71 -3.82
CA CYS A 27 -3.52 -8.03 -2.62
C CYS A 27 -4.25 -8.92 -1.60
N ILE A 28 -5.53 -8.64 -1.30
CA ILE A 28 -6.20 -9.26 -0.13
C ILE A 28 -7.06 -10.48 -0.46
N ASN A 29 -7.35 -10.72 -1.74
CA ASN A 29 -8.13 -11.87 -2.26
C ASN A 29 -9.44 -12.15 -1.48
N LYS A 30 -10.11 -11.08 -1.03
CA LYS A 30 -11.39 -11.11 -0.32
C LYS A 30 -12.15 -9.81 -0.57
N ILE A 31 -13.41 -9.76 -0.12
CA ILE A 31 -14.16 -8.49 -0.08
C ILE A 31 -13.50 -7.59 1.00
N PRO A 32 -13.09 -6.37 0.66
CA PRO A 32 -12.45 -5.44 1.58
C PRO A 32 -13.44 -4.89 2.61
N TYR A 33 -12.94 -4.71 3.84
CA TYR A 33 -13.63 -4.04 4.94
C TYR A 33 -12.72 -2.97 5.57
N VAL A 34 -13.32 -1.97 6.22
CA VAL A 34 -12.56 -1.00 7.03
C VAL A 34 -11.80 -1.74 8.13
N GLY A 35 -10.52 -1.39 8.31
CA GLY A 35 -9.58 -2.06 9.20
C GLY A 35 -8.82 -3.22 8.57
N ASP A 36 -9.13 -3.61 7.32
CA ASP A 36 -8.29 -4.56 6.60
C ASP A 36 -6.91 -3.96 6.34
N GLN A 37 -5.88 -4.75 6.61
CA GLN A 37 -4.48 -4.35 6.51
C GLN A 37 -3.70 -5.34 5.65
N PHE A 38 -2.75 -4.83 4.87
CA PHE A 38 -1.84 -5.65 4.09
C PHE A 38 -0.52 -4.93 3.83
N ASP A 39 0.52 -5.70 3.55
CA ASP A 39 1.84 -5.19 3.19
C ASP A 39 2.10 -5.37 1.70
N TYR A 40 2.77 -4.41 1.08
CA TYR A 40 3.31 -4.52 -0.27
C TYR A 40 4.67 -3.81 -0.34
N ASP A 41 5.72 -4.59 -0.64
CA ASP A 41 7.12 -4.15 -0.58
C ASP A 41 7.47 -3.47 0.78
N LYS A 42 7.89 -2.20 0.77
CA LYS A 42 8.26 -1.44 1.97
C LYS A 42 7.10 -0.61 2.53
N LEU A 43 5.86 -0.94 2.17
CA LEU A 43 4.69 -0.18 2.55
C LEU A 43 3.68 -1.06 3.28
N HIS A 44 3.05 -0.47 4.29
CA HIS A 44 1.91 -1.02 4.99
C HIS A 44 0.66 -0.22 4.63
N PHE A 45 -0.41 -0.92 4.28
CA PHE A 45 -1.68 -0.34 3.87
C PHE A 45 -2.76 -0.71 4.86
N GLU A 46 -3.63 0.25 5.18
CA GLU A 46 -4.84 0.05 5.97
C GLU A 46 -6.03 0.71 5.27
N ILE A 47 -7.13 -0.03 5.16
CA ILE A 47 -8.40 0.53 4.69
C ILE A 47 -9.05 1.30 5.82
N VAL A 48 -9.14 2.62 5.69
CA VAL A 48 -9.69 3.48 6.75
C VAL A 48 -11.11 3.98 6.44
N ASP A 49 -11.54 3.92 5.18
CA ASP A 49 -12.86 4.38 4.76
C ASP A 49 -13.37 3.65 3.51
N ILE A 50 -14.64 3.26 3.54
CA ILE A 50 -15.34 2.63 2.41
C ILE A 50 -16.70 3.32 2.25
N ASP A 51 -16.91 3.89 1.06
CA ASP A 51 -18.19 4.44 0.65
C ASP A 51 -18.95 3.42 -0.21
N GLY A 52 -19.89 2.71 0.42
CA GLY A 52 -20.64 1.64 -0.22
C GLY A 52 -19.75 0.47 -0.61
N ASN A 53 -19.45 0.31 -1.91
CA ASN A 53 -18.54 -0.71 -2.44
C ASN A 53 -17.21 -0.13 -2.94
N LYS A 54 -16.97 1.18 -2.76
CA LYS A 54 -15.77 1.86 -3.20
C LYS A 54 -14.86 2.09 -2.01
N ILE A 55 -13.62 1.63 -2.10
CA ILE A 55 -12.57 2.05 -1.17
C ILE A 55 -12.31 3.54 -1.43
N ASP A 56 -12.64 4.39 -0.45
CA ASP A 56 -12.50 5.83 -0.60
C ASP A 56 -11.17 6.34 -0.04
N LYS A 57 -10.70 5.74 1.07
CA LYS A 57 -9.48 6.18 1.75
C LYS A 57 -8.63 5.01 2.25
N LEU A 58 -7.33 5.09 1.96
CA LEU A 58 -6.29 4.22 2.49
C LEU A 58 -5.30 5.04 3.31
N LEU A 59 -4.87 4.49 4.44
CA LEU A 59 -3.67 4.93 5.13
C LEU A 59 -2.49 4.11 4.63
N VAL A 60 -1.40 4.80 4.24
CA VAL A 60 -0.17 4.17 3.75
C VAL A 60 0.98 4.59 4.65
N THR A 61 1.69 3.60 5.20
CA THR A 61 2.84 3.84 6.08
C THR A 61 4.08 3.20 5.47
N LYS A 62 5.16 3.96 5.36
CA LYS A 62 6.47 3.41 4.97
C LYS A 62 7.04 2.58 6.11
N LYS A 63 7.30 1.30 5.86
CA LYS A 63 8.05 0.44 6.77
C LYS A 63 9.51 0.82 6.70
N ILE A 64 9.96 1.63 7.66
CA ILE A 64 11.37 1.93 7.85
C ILE A 64 12.05 0.65 8.32
N LYS A 65 12.79 -0.04 7.43
CA LYS A 65 13.75 -1.06 7.83
C LYS A 65 15.10 -0.37 8.06
N ASP A 66 15.34 0.07 9.29
CA ASP A 66 16.66 0.62 9.70
C ASP A 66 17.38 -0.31 10.70
N VAL A 67 17.26 -1.63 10.58
CA VAL A 67 17.99 -2.55 11.49
C VAL A 67 18.80 -3.65 10.78
N ASP A 68 18.49 -4.01 9.53
CA ASP A 68 19.21 -5.11 8.84
C ASP A 68 20.41 -4.65 7.96
N GLU A 69 20.54 -3.36 7.61
CA GLU A 69 21.70 -2.87 6.84
C GLU A 69 22.90 -2.44 7.71
N ILE A 70 22.70 -2.21 9.02
CA ILE A 70 23.78 -1.80 9.93
C ILE A 70 24.58 -3.00 10.46
N THR A 71 23.97 -4.19 10.54
CA THR A 71 24.60 -5.39 11.10
C THR A 71 25.34 -6.27 10.08
N GLY A 72 25.19 -5.99 8.78
CA GLY A 72 25.74 -6.82 7.69
C GLY A 72 27.14 -6.44 7.17
N LYS A 73 27.94 -5.63 7.89
CA LYS A 73 29.26 -5.17 7.40
C LYS A 73 30.43 -5.38 8.36
N PHE A 74 30.32 -6.37 9.24
CA PHE A 74 31.44 -6.85 10.04
C PHE A 74 31.67 -8.35 9.82
N GLU A 75 32.09 -8.72 8.61
CA GLU A 75 32.95 -9.89 8.37
C GLU A 75 34.03 -9.51 7.35
#